data_AF-A0A2A6NAU8-F1
#
_entry.id   AF-A0A2A6NAU8-F1
#
_cell.length_a   1.000
_cell.length_b   1.000
_cell.length_c   1.000
_cell.angle_alpha   90.00
_cell.angle_beta   90.00
_cell.angle_gamma   90.00
#
_symmetry.space_group_name_H-M   'P 1'
#
loop_
_entity.id
_entity.type
_entity.pdbx_description
1 polymer ?
#
loop_
_entity_poly.entity_id
_entity_poly.type
_entity_poly.pdbx_seq_one_letter_code
_entity_poly.pdbx_strand_id
1 'polypeptide(L)'
;MPRPRAPLAKAKLEGRDAKNPQRYRRRNDPTGDAIGAPPSWLTEPQAVAWREFAGELPWLNASHRCIVGIASVLRARLQSGEEVGTKALSLLRLCLASMGASPVDASKVAWESEQDLDDLLD
;
A
#
# COMPACT_ATOMS: atom_id res chain seq x y z
N MET A 1 -19.31 -13.10 -6.96
CA MET A 1 -17.90 -13.30 -6.52
C MET A 1 -17.77 -12.93 -5.05
N PRO A 2 -17.03 -13.71 -4.23
CA PRO A 2 -16.74 -13.34 -2.85
C PRO A 2 -16.01 -11.99 -2.81
N ARG A 3 -16.46 -11.06 -1.96
CA ARG A 3 -15.82 -9.74 -1.83
C ARG A 3 -14.37 -9.91 -1.34
N PRO A 4 -13.36 -9.33 -2.03
CA PRO A 4 -11.97 -9.45 -1.61
C PRO A 4 -11.78 -9.04 -0.14
N ARG A 5 -11.09 -9.89 0.62
CA ARG A 5 -10.85 -9.64 2.04
C ARG A 5 -9.65 -8.70 2.17
N ALA A 6 -9.85 -7.56 2.82
CA ALA A 6 -8.73 -6.67 3.15
C ALA A 6 -7.87 -7.27 4.27
N PRO A 7 -6.54 -7.09 4.22
CA PRO A 7 -5.63 -7.46 5.31
C PRO A 7 -6.03 -6.79 6.63
N LEU A 8 -5.78 -7.44 7.76
CA LEU A 8 -5.94 -6.95 9.13
C LEU A 8 -5.07 -5.72 9.40
N ALA A 9 -3.82 -5.69 8.93
CA ALA A 9 -2.96 -4.50 9.09
C ALA A 9 -3.62 -3.26 8.48
N LYS A 10 -4.15 -3.42 7.26
CA LYS A 10 -4.97 -2.40 6.60
C LYS A 10 -6.27 -2.13 7.37
N ALA A 11 -6.99 -3.17 7.81
CA ALA A 11 -8.24 -2.98 8.56
C ALA A 11 -8.07 -2.26 9.90
N LYS A 12 -6.92 -2.42 10.58
CA LYS A 12 -6.53 -1.70 11.79
C LYS A 12 -6.29 -0.23 11.50
N LEU A 13 -5.49 0.07 10.48
CA LEU A 13 -5.25 1.44 10.01
C LEU A 13 -6.55 2.15 9.57
N GLU A 14 -7.49 1.39 9.04
CA GLU A 14 -8.79 1.88 8.58
C GLU A 14 -9.86 1.91 9.71
N GLY A 15 -9.53 1.54 10.95
CA GLY A 15 -10.48 1.46 12.08
C GLY A 15 -11.63 0.46 11.90
N ARG A 16 -11.57 -0.40 10.87
CA ARG A 16 -12.64 -1.35 10.52
C ARG A 16 -12.68 -2.54 11.45
N ASP A 17 -11.56 -2.85 12.10
CA ASP A 17 -11.47 -3.88 13.13
C ASP A 17 -12.22 -3.46 14.41
N ALA A 18 -12.14 -2.21 14.82
CA ALA A 18 -12.91 -1.64 15.93
C ALA A 18 -14.42 -1.63 15.63
N LYS A 19 -14.81 -1.31 14.39
CA LYS A 19 -16.22 -1.28 13.97
C LYS A 19 -16.86 -2.67 13.84
N ASN A 20 -16.08 -3.71 13.49
CA ASN A 20 -16.61 -5.07 13.29
C ASN A 20 -15.71 -6.15 13.93
N PRO A 21 -15.50 -6.13 15.25
CA PRO A 21 -14.44 -6.89 15.92
C PRO A 21 -14.57 -8.40 15.74
N GLN A 22 -15.80 -8.94 15.75
CA GLN A 22 -16.07 -10.36 15.48
C GLN A 22 -15.49 -10.84 14.13
N ARG A 23 -15.41 -9.99 13.11
CA ARG A 23 -14.93 -10.34 11.77
C ARG A 23 -13.40 -10.46 11.69
N TYR A 24 -12.70 -9.93 12.68
CA TYR A 24 -11.24 -9.82 12.74
C TYR A 24 -10.62 -10.58 13.92
N ARG A 25 -11.41 -10.90 14.96
CA ARG A 25 -10.98 -11.52 16.24
C ARG A 25 -10.20 -12.84 16.15
N ARG A 26 -10.35 -13.59 15.05
CA ARG A 26 -9.66 -14.88 14.81
C ARG A 26 -8.81 -14.87 13.54
N ARG A 27 -8.46 -13.68 13.03
CA ARG A 27 -7.60 -13.59 11.85
C ARG A 27 -6.15 -13.78 12.25
N ASN A 28 -5.55 -14.85 11.75
CA ASN A 28 -4.11 -14.99 11.67
C ASN A 28 -3.67 -14.36 10.35
N ASP A 29 -3.49 -13.05 10.37
CA ASP A 29 -2.97 -12.36 9.20
C ASP A 29 -1.49 -12.70 9.02
N PRO A 30 -0.99 -12.85 7.77
CA PRO A 30 0.42 -13.07 7.54
C PRO A 30 1.22 -11.92 8.16
N THR A 31 1.86 -12.20 9.29
CA THR A 31 2.86 -11.34 9.91
C THR A 31 4.12 -11.56 9.09
N GLY A 32 4.24 -10.81 8.01
CA GLY A 32 5.47 -10.71 7.24
C GLY A 32 6.30 -9.56 7.78
N ASP A 33 7.62 -9.70 7.72
CA ASP A 33 8.53 -8.59 7.93
C ASP A 33 8.15 -7.39 7.05
N ALA A 34 8.55 -6.19 7.44
CA ALA A 34 8.43 -5.02 6.59
C ALA A 34 8.99 -5.32 5.20
N ILE A 35 8.49 -4.61 4.18
CA ILE A 35 8.89 -4.89 2.80
C ILE A 35 10.42 -4.88 2.61
N GLY A 36 11.14 -4.05 3.38
CA GLY A 36 12.60 -4.04 3.44
C GLY A 36 13.25 -3.32 2.26
N ALA A 37 14.57 -3.47 2.16
CA ALA A 37 15.38 -2.81 1.13
C ALA A 37 15.02 -3.29 -0.29
N PRO A 38 15.17 -2.42 -1.32
CA PRO A 38 14.94 -2.78 -2.70
C PRO A 38 15.83 -3.98 -3.12
N PRO A 39 15.31 -4.91 -3.94
CA PRO A 39 16.13 -5.98 -4.52
C PRO A 39 17.31 -5.45 -5.33
N SER A 40 18.43 -6.18 -5.32
CA SER A 40 19.67 -5.80 -6.01
C SER A 40 19.57 -5.75 -7.55
N TRP A 41 18.52 -6.34 -8.12
CA TRP A 41 18.28 -6.32 -9.57
C TRP A 41 17.55 -5.06 -10.06
N LEU A 42 17.07 -4.21 -9.14
CA LEU A 42 16.49 -2.91 -9.51
C LEU A 42 17.60 -1.90 -9.83
N THR A 43 17.37 -1.08 -10.84
CA THR A 43 18.23 0.10 -11.09
C THR A 43 17.96 1.19 -10.04
N GLU A 44 18.86 2.17 -9.90
CA GLU A 44 18.69 3.21 -8.87
C GLU A 44 17.35 3.98 -8.97
N PRO A 45 16.88 4.44 -10.15
CA PRO A 45 15.56 5.06 -10.26
C PRO A 45 14.42 4.14 -9.82
N GLN A 46 14.52 2.84 -10.07
CA GLN A 46 13.53 1.86 -9.64
C GLN A 46 13.62 1.58 -8.14
N ALA A 47 14.82 1.59 -7.56
CA ALA A 47 15.04 1.49 -6.12
C ALA A 47 14.49 2.71 -5.36
N VAL A 48 14.57 3.91 -5.97
CA VAL A 48 13.89 5.12 -5.45
C VAL A 48 12.38 4.90 -5.43
N ALA A 49 11.78 4.50 -6.56
CA ALA A 49 10.35 4.21 -6.64
C ALA A 49 9.90 3.14 -5.62
N TRP A 50 10.72 2.13 -5.36
CA TRP A 50 10.46 1.14 -4.31
C TRP A 50 10.37 1.78 -2.92
N ARG A 51 11.33 2.66 -2.58
CA ARG A 51 11.37 3.34 -1.28
C ARG A 51 10.18 4.30 -1.13
N GLU A 52 9.77 4.96 -2.20
CA GLU A 52 8.54 5.76 -2.23
C GLU A 52 7.32 4.90 -1.91
N PHE A 53 7.15 3.74 -2.58
CA PHE A 53 6.03 2.84 -2.27
C PHE A 53 6.05 2.33 -0.83
N ALA A 54 7.22 2.02 -0.29
CA ALA A 54 7.36 1.59 1.09
C ALA A 54 6.96 2.70 2.09
N GLY A 55 7.25 3.97 1.76
CA GLY A 55 6.84 5.13 2.56
C GLY A 55 5.36 5.49 2.42
N GLU A 56 4.81 5.44 1.21
CA GLU A 56 3.42 5.77 0.90
C GLU A 56 2.43 4.72 1.43
N LEU A 57 2.85 3.46 1.51
CA LEU A 57 1.99 2.31 1.78
C LEU A 57 2.52 1.50 2.98
N PRO A 58 2.38 2.01 4.21
CA PRO A 58 3.00 1.42 5.41
C PRO A 58 2.46 0.02 5.77
N TRP A 59 1.36 -0.41 5.17
CA TRP A 59 0.79 -1.75 5.35
C TRP A 59 1.44 -2.83 4.46
N LEU A 60 2.38 -2.47 3.58
CA LEU A 60 3.10 -3.45 2.77
C LEU A 60 4.11 -4.24 3.61
N ASN A 61 4.22 -5.53 3.30
CA ASN A 61 5.13 -6.47 3.96
C ASN A 61 5.90 -7.29 2.92
N ALA A 62 6.77 -8.20 3.39
CA ALA A 62 7.62 -9.04 2.54
C ALA A 62 6.86 -9.79 1.43
N SER A 63 5.60 -10.19 1.65
CA SER A 63 4.80 -10.85 0.61
C SER A 63 4.49 -9.97 -0.61
N HIS A 64 4.55 -8.65 -0.45
CA HIS A 64 4.28 -7.68 -1.51
C HIS A 64 5.51 -7.35 -2.36
N ARG A 65 6.71 -7.85 -1.99
CA ARG A 65 7.97 -7.51 -2.67
C ARG A 65 7.93 -7.71 -4.19
N CYS A 66 7.30 -8.78 -4.67
CA CYS A 66 7.22 -9.06 -6.10
C CYS A 66 6.38 -8.01 -6.84
N ILE A 67 5.17 -7.70 -6.35
CA ILE A 67 4.28 -6.73 -7.02
C ILE A 67 4.81 -5.29 -6.92
N VAL A 68 5.49 -4.95 -5.82
CA VAL A 68 6.17 -3.66 -5.66
C VAL A 68 7.34 -3.54 -6.61
N GLY A 69 8.08 -4.63 -6.86
CA GLY A 69 9.13 -4.64 -7.88
C GLY A 69 8.60 -4.29 -9.26
N ILE A 70 7.50 -4.91 -9.68
CA ILE A 70 6.84 -4.60 -10.97
C ILE A 70 6.38 -3.14 -11.00
N ALA A 71 5.72 -2.66 -9.95
CA ALA A 71 5.25 -1.29 -9.85
C ALA A 71 6.40 -0.28 -9.89
N SER A 72 7.53 -0.59 -9.25
CA SER A 72 8.73 0.26 -9.19
C SER A 72 9.38 0.43 -10.56
N VAL A 73 9.46 -0.64 -11.35
CA VAL A 73 9.93 -0.58 -12.75
C VAL A 73 9.03 0.34 -13.58
N LEU A 74 7.72 0.21 -13.46
CA LEU A 74 6.76 1.00 -14.23
C LEU A 74 6.73 2.47 -13.77
N ARG A 75 6.81 2.73 -12.47
CA ARG A 75 6.85 4.10 -11.91
C ARG A 75 8.12 4.82 -12.34
N ALA A 76 9.29 4.18 -12.26
CA ALA A 76 10.55 4.79 -12.69
C ALA A 76 10.52 5.15 -14.18
N ARG A 77 9.96 4.28 -15.03
CA ARG A 77 9.78 4.57 -16.46
C ARG A 77 8.83 5.74 -16.71
N LEU A 78 7.77 5.85 -15.91
CA LEU A 78 6.86 6.99 -15.99
C LEU A 78 7.52 8.30 -15.54
N GLN A 79 8.30 8.25 -14.46
CA GLN A 79 9.02 9.40 -13.92
C GLN A 79 10.19 9.86 -14.81
N SER A 80 10.80 8.96 -15.59
CA SER A 80 11.85 9.34 -16.54
C SER A 80 11.36 10.14 -17.74
N GLY A 81 10.04 10.28 -17.92
CA GLY A 81 9.43 10.95 -19.07
C GLY A 81 9.51 10.13 -20.37
N GLU A 82 9.93 8.86 -20.28
CA GLU A 82 9.86 7.94 -21.40
C GLU A 82 8.41 7.73 -21.85
N GLU A 83 8.22 7.42 -23.13
CA GLU A 83 6.90 7.03 -23.63
C GLU A 83 6.48 5.71 -22.97
N VAL A 84 5.44 5.80 -22.13
CA VAL A 84 4.84 4.65 -21.45
C VAL A 84 3.53 4.30 -22.16
N GLY A 85 3.54 3.20 -22.90
CA GLY A 85 2.35 2.72 -23.60
C GLY A 85 1.18 2.43 -22.65
N THR A 86 -0.05 2.53 -23.17
CA THR A 86 -1.30 2.35 -22.42
C THR A 86 -1.38 1.01 -21.66
N LYS A 87 -0.76 -0.05 -22.19
CA LYS A 87 -0.64 -1.36 -21.52
C LYS A 87 0.15 -1.28 -20.22
N ALA A 88 1.28 -0.57 -20.22
CA ALA A 88 2.13 -0.40 -19.05
C ALA A 88 1.46 0.48 -17.99
N LEU A 89 0.79 1.56 -18.41
CA LEU A 89 -0.02 2.40 -17.51
C LEU A 89 -1.19 1.63 -16.89
N SER A 90 -1.86 0.79 -17.69
CA SER A 90 -2.95 -0.07 -17.20
C SER A 90 -2.44 -1.10 -16.19
N LEU A 91 -1.27 -1.71 -16.44
CA LEU A 91 -0.64 -2.63 -15.51
C LEU A 91 -0.25 -1.91 -14.19
N LEU A 92 0.33 -0.71 -14.28
CA LEU A 92 0.65 0.09 -13.08
C LEU A 92 -0.60 0.37 -12.25
N ARG A 93 -1.71 0.77 -12.89
CA ARG A 93 -3.01 0.95 -12.22
C ARG A 93 -3.48 -0.33 -11.52
N LEU A 94 -3.32 -1.51 -12.14
CA LEU A 94 -3.66 -2.80 -11.53
C LEU A 94 -2.76 -3.12 -10.32
N CYS A 95 -1.47 -2.86 -10.41
CA CYS A 95 -0.54 -3.03 -9.30
C CYS A 95 -0.97 -2.17 -8.11
N LEU A 96 -1.25 -0.88 -8.35
CA LEU A 96 -1.72 0.05 -7.30
C LEU A 96 -3.02 -0.41 -6.65
N ALA A 97 -4.00 -0.85 -7.44
CA ALA A 97 -5.25 -1.39 -6.89
C ALA A 97 -5.02 -2.64 -6.04
N SER A 98 -4.13 -3.54 -6.46
CA SER A 98 -3.81 -4.77 -5.74
C SER A 98 -3.07 -4.52 -4.42
N MET A 99 -2.22 -3.50 -4.38
CA MET A 99 -1.52 -3.04 -3.17
C MET A 99 -2.40 -2.18 -2.26
N GLY A 100 -3.63 -1.85 -2.69
CA GLY A 100 -4.53 -1.01 -1.94
C GLY A 100 -4.16 0.47 -1.93
N ALA A 101 -3.44 0.94 -2.95
CA ALA A 101 -2.97 2.31 -3.14
C ALA A 101 -3.92 3.18 -3.99
N SER A 102 -5.14 2.72 -4.24
CA SER A 102 -6.11 3.49 -5.03
C SER A 102 -6.82 4.56 -4.18
N PRO A 103 -7.36 5.65 -4.74
CA PRO A 103 -8.14 6.63 -3.98
C PRO A 103 -9.35 6.03 -3.24
N VAL A 104 -9.95 4.99 -3.80
CA VAL A 104 -11.05 4.22 -3.17
C VAL A 104 -10.56 3.39 -1.98
N ASP A 105 -9.25 3.10 -1.93
CA ASP A 105 -8.62 2.49 -0.78
C ASP A 105 -8.11 3.51 0.21
N ALA A 106 -7.59 4.65 -0.24
CA ALA A 106 -7.22 5.78 0.61
C ALA A 106 -8.42 6.31 1.42
N SER A 107 -9.63 6.35 0.84
CA SER A 107 -10.85 6.74 1.55
C SER A 107 -11.31 5.75 2.63
N LYS A 108 -10.73 4.56 2.67
CA LYS A 108 -10.97 3.60 3.74
C LYS A 108 -9.96 3.76 4.86
N VAL A 109 -8.76 4.31 4.59
CA VAL A 109 -7.73 4.59 5.58
C VAL A 109 -8.22 5.73 6.45
N ALA A 110 -8.36 5.47 7.76
CA ALA A 110 -8.65 6.51 8.72
C ALA A 110 -7.36 7.29 8.88
N TRP A 111 -7.31 8.49 8.30
CA TRP A 111 -6.28 9.46 8.63
C TRP A 111 -6.75 10.12 9.93
N GLU A 112 -6.16 9.75 11.07
CA GLU A 112 -6.25 10.60 12.26
C GLU A 112 -5.47 11.87 11.92
N SER A 113 -6.19 12.96 11.61
CA SER A 113 -5.61 14.29 11.66
C SER A 113 -5.17 14.54 13.10
N GLU A 114 -3.96 15.07 13.33
CA GLU A 114 -3.43 15.45 14.65
C GLU A 114 -4.28 16.52 15.40
N GLN A 115 -5.47 16.84 14.93
CA GLN A 115 -6.41 17.75 15.55
C GLN A 115 -7.39 16.94 16.41
N ASP A 116 -7.01 16.62 17.65
CA ASP A 116 -7.93 16.28 18.76
C ASP A 116 -7.18 16.24 20.12
N LEU A 117 -6.11 17.04 20.30
CA LEU A 117 -5.43 17.18 21.60
C LEU A 117 -5.65 18.55 22.28
N ASP A 118 -6.24 19.53 21.59
CA ASP A 118 -6.42 20.89 22.15
C ASP A 118 -7.82 21.10 22.79
N ASP A 119 -8.81 20.24 22.56
CA ASP A 119 -10.18 20.41 23.09
C ASP A 119 -10.40 19.79 24.50
N LEU A 120 -9.34 19.33 25.17
CA LEU A 120 -9.39 18.70 26.50
C LEU A 120 -8.94 19.63 27.65
N LEU A 121 -8.72 20.92 27.38
CA LEU A 121 -8.23 21.91 28.34
C LEU A 121 -9.08 23.20 28.42
N ASP A 122 -10.39 23.12 28.15
CA ASP A 122 -11.36 24.19 28.48
C ASP A 122 -12.51 23.69 29.37
#